data_AF-A4XKK2-F1
#
_entry.id   AF-A4XKK2-F1
#
_cell.length_a   1.000
_cell.length_b   1.000
_cell.length_c   1.000
_cell.angle_alpha   90.00
_cell.angle_beta   90.00
_cell.angle_gamma   90.00
#
_symmetry.space_group_name_H-M   'P 1'
#
loop_
_entity.id
_entity.type
_entity.pdbx_description
1 polymer ?
#
loop_
_entity_poly.entity_id
_entity_poly.type
_entity_poly.pdbx_seq_one_letter_code
_entity_poly.pdbx_strand_id
1 'polypeptide(L)'
;MGSKKTQTKKSEYFKWVIFLFVLSFLLSASLNYISSIVSEKLPITISFVLLLVIILLGILFDIIGIAATAADEVPFHAMAAKKVKGAKNSIWLIKNASKVSSICNDVIGDICGILSGSLSASIVFYISKNSNADIVFLSLILTATVAALTISGKAIGKYFAIKKSYDIVKISGKILSIFIKT
;
A
#
# COMPACT_ATOMS: atom_id res chain seq x y z
N MET A 1 -0.69 -31.62 29.26
CA MET A 1 -1.48 -31.37 28.03
C MET A 1 -1.28 -29.97 27.42
N GLY A 2 -0.15 -29.27 27.68
CA GLY A 2 0.05 -27.85 27.30
C GLY A 2 1.03 -27.54 26.15
N SER A 3 1.68 -28.54 25.53
CA SER A 3 2.75 -28.30 24.54
C SER A 3 2.29 -28.23 23.07
N LYS A 4 1.17 -28.91 22.71
CA LYS A 4 0.69 -28.97 21.30
C LYS A 4 0.10 -27.66 20.76
N LYS A 5 -0.43 -26.77 21.61
CA LYS A 5 -1.02 -25.48 21.16
C LYS A 5 0.03 -24.42 20.80
N THR A 6 1.25 -24.55 21.32
CA THR A 6 2.32 -23.56 21.10
C THR A 6 3.09 -23.83 19.81
N GLN A 7 3.23 -25.10 19.41
CA GLN A 7 3.89 -25.48 18.15
C GLN A 7 3.06 -25.13 16.90
N THR A 8 1.73 -25.25 16.96
CA THR A 8 0.84 -24.91 15.83
C THR A 8 0.75 -23.41 15.54
N LYS A 9 0.85 -22.54 16.56
CA LYS A 9 0.92 -21.08 16.33
C LYS A 9 2.23 -20.65 15.65
N LYS A 10 3.34 -21.33 15.95
CA LYS A 10 4.66 -21.01 15.37
C LYS A 10 4.73 -21.38 13.89
N SER A 11 4.11 -22.50 13.49
CA SER A 11 4.03 -22.91 12.08
C SER A 11 3.08 -22.02 11.27
N GLU A 12 1.96 -21.59 11.83
CA GLU A 12 1.04 -20.65 11.15
C GLU A 12 1.66 -19.25 10.96
N TYR A 13 2.42 -18.77 11.94
CA TYR A 13 3.20 -17.53 11.79
C TYR A 13 4.26 -17.65 10.70
N PHE A 14 5.03 -18.74 10.68
CA PHE A 14 6.08 -18.97 9.68
C PHE A 14 5.50 -19.10 8.26
N LYS A 15 4.37 -19.82 8.10
CA LYS A 15 3.63 -19.88 6.84
C LYS A 15 3.15 -18.50 6.40
N TRP A 16 2.69 -17.67 7.33
CA TRP A 16 2.24 -16.31 7.01
C TRP A 16 3.41 -15.41 6.58
N VAL A 17 4.57 -15.49 7.23
CA VAL A 17 5.78 -14.75 6.82
C VAL A 17 6.26 -15.20 5.43
N ILE A 18 6.28 -16.52 5.15
CA ILE A 18 6.61 -17.03 3.82
C ILE A 18 5.60 -16.55 2.78
N PHE A 19 4.30 -16.57 3.12
CA PHE A 19 3.26 -16.07 2.23
C PHE A 19 3.45 -14.59 1.92
N LEU A 20 3.74 -13.75 2.93
CA LEU A 20 4.07 -12.35 2.71
C LEU A 20 5.30 -12.20 1.81
N PHE A 21 6.37 -12.96 2.06
CA PHE A 21 7.57 -12.91 1.24
C PHE A 21 7.29 -13.25 -0.23
N VAL A 22 6.62 -14.38 -0.47
CA VAL A 22 6.27 -14.83 -1.83
C VAL A 22 5.33 -13.83 -2.50
N LEU A 23 4.31 -13.34 -1.79
CA LEU A 23 3.39 -12.34 -2.30
C LEU A 23 4.12 -11.05 -2.66
N SER A 24 4.97 -10.53 -1.76
CA SER A 24 5.77 -9.32 -1.99
C SER A 24 6.71 -9.48 -3.18
N PHE A 25 7.36 -10.64 -3.31
CA PHE A 25 8.27 -10.94 -4.41
C PHE A 25 7.54 -10.97 -5.76
N LEU A 26 6.44 -11.73 -5.86
CA LEU A 26 5.65 -11.81 -7.09
C LEU A 26 5.04 -10.45 -7.47
N LEU A 27 4.53 -9.70 -6.49
CA LEU A 27 3.93 -8.40 -6.73
C LEU A 27 4.98 -7.37 -7.15
N SER A 28 6.14 -7.36 -6.50
CA SER A 28 7.28 -6.53 -6.89
C SER A 28 7.77 -6.86 -8.28
N ALA A 29 7.99 -8.13 -8.59
CA ALA A 29 8.47 -8.56 -9.91
C ALA A 29 7.48 -8.15 -11.02
N SER A 30 6.18 -8.36 -10.80
CA SER A 30 5.13 -7.99 -11.76
C SER A 30 5.05 -6.48 -11.96
N LEU A 31 5.03 -5.70 -10.88
CA LEU A 31 4.93 -4.24 -10.94
C LEU A 31 6.21 -3.61 -11.52
N ASN A 32 7.38 -4.14 -11.19
CA ASN A 32 8.65 -3.67 -11.72
C ASN A 32 8.76 -3.95 -13.22
N TYR A 33 8.32 -5.13 -13.66
CA TYR A 33 8.25 -5.46 -15.08
C TYR A 33 7.34 -4.49 -15.86
N ILE A 34 6.14 -4.22 -15.34
CA ILE A 34 5.21 -3.24 -15.94
C ILE A 34 5.84 -1.84 -15.95
N SER A 35 6.42 -1.42 -14.81
CA SER A 35 7.01 -0.09 -14.66
C SER A 35 8.23 0.12 -15.57
N SER A 36 9.02 -0.93 -15.81
CA SER A 36 10.15 -0.90 -16.72
C SER A 36 9.71 -0.72 -18.17
N ILE A 37 8.71 -1.49 -18.63
CA ILE A 37 8.15 -1.34 -19.99
C ILE A 37 7.58 0.07 -20.20
N VAL A 38 6.89 0.61 -19.18
CA VAL A 38 6.33 1.96 -19.23
C VAL A 38 7.44 3.02 -19.18
N SER A 39 8.50 2.85 -18.40
CA SER A 39 9.57 3.85 -18.29
C SER A 39 10.53 3.85 -19.47
N GLU A 40 10.78 2.71 -20.11
CA GLU A 40 11.74 2.58 -21.21
C GLU A 40 11.21 3.20 -22.52
N LYS A 41 9.88 3.23 -22.70
CA LYS A 41 9.24 3.72 -23.92
C LYS A 41 8.64 5.13 -23.83
N LEU A 42 8.56 5.72 -22.63
CA LEU A 42 7.83 6.97 -22.42
C LEU A 42 8.75 8.15 -22.05
N PRO A 43 8.40 9.39 -22.47
CA PRO A 43 9.16 10.60 -22.14
C PRO A 43 9.21 10.86 -20.63
N ILE A 44 10.25 11.59 -20.20
CA ILE A 44 10.57 11.93 -18.80
C ILE A 44 9.36 12.44 -17.99
N THR A 45 8.47 13.21 -18.64
CA THR A 45 7.25 13.75 -18.04
C THR A 45 6.33 12.64 -17.55
N ILE A 46 6.20 11.55 -18.31
CA ILE A 46 5.30 10.45 -17.95
C ILE A 46 5.91 9.60 -16.84
N SER A 47 7.22 9.41 -16.82
CA SER A 47 7.91 8.75 -15.69
C SER A 47 7.73 9.51 -14.38
N PHE A 48 7.73 10.85 -14.43
CA PHE A 48 7.45 11.68 -13.25
C PHE A 48 5.98 11.57 -12.79
N VAL A 49 5.03 11.52 -13.72
CA VAL A 49 3.62 11.27 -13.40
C VAL A 49 3.43 9.87 -12.81
N LEU A 50 4.08 8.85 -13.36
CA LEU A 50 4.03 7.48 -12.86
C LEU A 50 4.59 7.40 -11.43
N LEU A 51 5.72 8.08 -11.16
CA LEU A 51 6.30 8.19 -9.83
C LEU A 51 5.28 8.76 -8.82
N LEU A 52 4.62 9.87 -9.16
CA LEU A 52 3.57 10.47 -8.31
C LEU A 52 2.40 9.52 -8.09
N VAL A 53 1.93 8.82 -9.13
CA VAL A 53 0.84 7.85 -9.03
C VAL A 53 1.21 6.72 -8.07
N ILE A 54 2.44 6.18 -8.14
CA ILE A 54 2.90 5.10 -7.26
C ILE A 54 2.96 5.56 -5.80
N ILE A 55 3.46 6.77 -5.52
CA ILE A 55 3.49 7.33 -4.17
C ILE A 55 2.07 7.51 -3.63
N LEU A 56 1.17 8.07 -4.43
CA LEU A 56 -0.24 8.25 -4.05
C LEU A 56 -0.93 6.91 -3.80
N LEU A 57 -0.67 5.90 -4.63
CA LEU A 57 -1.20 4.55 -4.45
C LEU A 57 -0.75 3.98 -3.10
N GLY A 58 0.54 4.08 -2.79
CA GLY A 58 1.11 3.62 -1.52
C GLY A 58 0.48 4.31 -0.30
N ILE A 59 0.24 5.62 -0.37
CA ILE A 59 -0.44 6.38 0.68
C ILE A 59 -1.92 5.95 0.81
N LEU A 60 -2.63 5.75 -0.31
CA LEU A 60 -4.02 5.29 -0.29
C LEU A 60 -4.17 3.91 0.36
N PHE A 61 -3.29 2.96 0.02
CA PHE A 61 -3.30 1.64 0.66
C PHE A 61 -2.93 1.71 2.14
N ASP A 62 -1.99 2.57 2.55
CA ASP A 62 -1.67 2.82 3.96
C ASP A 62 -2.90 3.35 4.73
N ILE A 63 -3.62 4.32 4.16
CA ILE A 63 -4.86 4.87 4.73
C ILE A 63 -5.90 3.77 4.95
N ILE A 64 -6.07 2.84 4.01
CA ILE A 64 -7.03 1.73 4.12
C ILE A 64 -6.62 0.79 5.26
N GLY A 65 -5.34 0.42 5.34
CA GLY A 65 -4.82 -0.45 6.40
C GLY A 65 -5.05 0.14 7.78
N ILE A 66 -4.71 1.42 7.95
CA ILE A 66 -4.82 2.13 9.23
C ILE A 66 -6.30 2.36 9.59
N ALA A 67 -7.13 2.76 8.63
CA ALA A 67 -8.57 2.91 8.85
C ALA A 67 -9.21 1.58 9.28
N ALA A 68 -8.81 0.44 8.70
CA ALA A 68 -9.29 -0.87 9.10
C ALA A 68 -8.91 -1.21 10.56
N THR A 69 -7.74 -0.78 11.02
CA THR A 69 -7.32 -0.97 12.43
C THR A 69 -7.97 0.01 13.41
N ALA A 70 -8.38 1.19 12.94
CA ALA A 70 -8.94 2.25 13.77
C ALA A 70 -10.48 2.29 13.79
N ALA A 71 -11.15 1.47 12.97
CA ALA A 71 -12.60 1.45 12.87
C ALA A 71 -13.25 0.53 13.91
N ASP A 72 -14.26 1.04 14.61
CA ASP A 72 -15.09 0.25 15.52
C ASP A 72 -16.05 -0.68 14.78
N GLU A 73 -16.22 -1.91 15.25
CA GLU A 73 -17.12 -2.91 14.65
C GLU A 73 -18.61 -2.64 14.91
N VAL A 74 -18.95 -1.97 16.02
CA VAL A 74 -20.32 -1.70 16.48
C VAL A 74 -21.22 -1.03 15.42
N PRO A 75 -20.81 0.10 14.79
CA PRO A 75 -21.65 0.74 13.77
C PRO A 75 -21.83 -0.13 12.51
N PHE A 76 -20.89 -1.03 12.21
CA PHE A 76 -21.01 -1.94 11.07
C PHE A 76 -21.94 -3.12 11.35
N HIS A 77 -22.02 -3.59 12.59
CA HIS A 77 -23.03 -4.58 13.00
C HIS A 77 -24.46 -4.04 12.85
N ALA A 78 -24.70 -2.78 13.23
CA ALA A 78 -25.98 -2.12 13.00
C ALA A 78 -26.31 -1.97 11.50
N MET A 79 -25.32 -1.66 10.66
CA MET A 79 -25.49 -1.63 9.20
C MET A 79 -25.77 -3.01 8.61
N ALA A 80 -25.15 -4.06 9.13
CA ALA A 80 -25.40 -5.44 8.70
C ALA A 80 -26.82 -5.90 9.06
N ALA A 81 -27.33 -5.52 10.24
CA ALA A 81 -28.73 -5.76 10.64
C ALA A 81 -29.72 -5.06 9.69
N LYS A 82 -29.37 -3.86 9.20
CA LYS A 82 -30.13 -3.13 8.16
C LYS A 82 -29.86 -3.63 6.72
N LYS A 83 -29.14 -4.74 6.54
CA LYS A 83 -28.79 -5.32 5.23
C LYS A 83 -28.12 -4.34 4.26
N VAL A 84 -27.32 -3.41 4.77
CA VAL A 84 -26.56 -2.47 3.93
C VAL A 84 -25.50 -3.24 3.14
N LYS A 85 -25.47 -3.03 1.81
CA LYS A 85 -24.46 -3.65 0.92
C LYS A 85 -23.04 -3.28 1.38
N GLY A 86 -22.18 -4.29 1.50
CA GLY A 86 -20.80 -4.13 1.95
C GLY A 86 -20.58 -4.20 3.46
N ALA A 87 -21.64 -4.21 4.29
CA ALA A 87 -21.48 -4.23 5.74
C ALA A 87 -20.77 -5.49 6.27
N LYS A 88 -21.10 -6.68 5.74
CA LYS A 88 -20.41 -7.94 6.09
C LYS A 88 -18.91 -7.89 5.74
N ASN A 89 -18.58 -7.30 4.59
CA ASN A 89 -17.20 -7.17 4.13
C ASN A 89 -16.42 -6.16 4.95
N SER A 90 -17.03 -5.04 5.35
CA SER A 90 -16.44 -4.10 6.31
C SER A 90 -16.15 -4.76 7.67
N ILE A 91 -17.08 -5.58 8.20
CA ILE A 91 -16.86 -6.33 9.45
C ILE A 91 -15.69 -7.30 9.29
N TRP A 92 -15.60 -7.99 8.14
CA TRP A 92 -14.48 -8.89 7.85
C TRP A 92 -13.14 -8.14 7.81
N LEU A 93 -13.09 -6.96 7.17
CA LEU A 93 -11.90 -6.12 7.13
C LEU A 93 -11.44 -5.70 8.54
N ILE A 94 -12.37 -5.32 9.43
CA ILE A 94 -12.06 -4.94 10.81
C ILE A 94 -11.58 -6.15 11.62
N LYS A 95 -12.26 -7.31 11.49
CA LYS A 95 -11.85 -8.55 12.18
C LYS A 95 -10.47 -9.06 11.75
N ASN A 96 -10.11 -8.82 10.50
CA ASN A 96 -8.82 -9.19 9.93
C ASN A 96 -7.85 -8.00 9.82
N ALA A 97 -8.10 -6.91 10.55
CA ALA A 97 -7.37 -5.64 10.40
C ALA A 97 -5.85 -5.79 10.54
N SER A 98 -5.36 -6.65 11.43
CA SER A 98 -3.93 -6.91 11.57
C SER A 98 -3.29 -7.48 10.31
N LYS A 99 -3.97 -8.43 9.64
CA LYS A 99 -3.50 -9.02 8.38
C LYS A 99 -3.63 -8.02 7.22
N VAL A 100 -4.75 -7.31 7.14
CA VAL A 100 -5.01 -6.30 6.10
C VAL A 100 -4.00 -5.16 6.20
N SER A 101 -3.77 -4.65 7.41
CA SER A 101 -2.81 -3.58 7.65
C SER A 101 -1.39 -3.99 7.28
N SER A 102 -0.96 -5.22 7.60
CA SER A 102 0.40 -5.65 7.24
C SER A 102 0.56 -5.83 5.72
N ILE A 103 -0.47 -6.32 5.02
CA ILE A 103 -0.43 -6.40 3.55
C ILE A 103 -0.44 -4.99 2.94
N CYS A 104 -1.32 -4.11 3.40
CA CYS A 104 -1.50 -2.77 2.81
C CYS A 104 -0.38 -1.80 3.16
N ASN A 105 0.05 -1.74 4.42
CA ASN A 105 1.11 -0.83 4.84
C ASN A 105 2.49 -1.43 4.56
N ASP A 106 2.76 -2.66 5.01
CA ASP A 106 4.11 -3.22 4.95
C ASP A 106 4.40 -3.71 3.52
N VAL A 107 3.61 -4.64 2.98
CA VAL A 107 3.89 -5.18 1.64
C VAL A 107 3.71 -4.11 0.55
N ILE A 108 2.52 -3.54 0.43
CA ILE A 108 2.23 -2.62 -0.67
C ILE A 108 2.98 -1.29 -0.47
N GLY A 109 3.06 -0.79 0.77
CA GLY A 109 3.80 0.44 1.06
C GLY A 109 5.30 0.33 0.84
N ASP A 110 5.95 -0.77 1.22
CA ASP A 110 7.39 -0.97 0.99
C ASP A 110 7.67 -1.14 -0.51
N ILE A 111 6.81 -1.88 -1.23
CA ILE A 111 6.94 -2.06 -2.67
C ILE A 111 6.81 -0.73 -3.40
N CYS A 112 5.80 0.09 -3.08
CA CYS A 112 5.66 1.44 -3.63
C CYS A 112 6.87 2.32 -3.31
N GLY A 113 7.42 2.21 -2.09
CA GLY A 113 8.65 2.89 -1.69
C GLY A 113 9.85 2.51 -2.55
N ILE A 114 10.12 1.21 -2.70
CA ILE A 114 11.24 0.70 -3.51
C ILE A 114 11.08 1.08 -4.98
N LEU A 115 9.87 0.91 -5.55
CA LEU A 115 9.57 1.31 -6.93
C LEU A 115 9.75 2.81 -7.16
N SER A 116 9.30 3.64 -6.21
CA SER A 116 9.49 5.10 -6.30
C SER A 116 10.99 5.46 -6.30
N GLY A 117 11.79 4.77 -5.49
CA GLY A 117 13.25 4.90 -5.48
C GLY A 117 13.89 4.48 -6.81
N SER A 118 13.53 3.31 -7.36
CA SER A 118 14.09 2.87 -8.64
C SER A 118 13.70 3.78 -9.81
N LEU A 119 12.47 4.30 -9.80
CA LEU A 119 11.99 5.25 -10.80
C LEU A 119 12.71 6.60 -10.67
N SER A 120 12.92 7.10 -9.45
CA SER A 120 13.67 8.33 -9.23
C SER A 120 15.09 8.25 -9.79
N ALA A 121 15.79 7.14 -9.57
CA ALA A 121 17.13 6.91 -10.12
C ALA A 121 17.11 6.88 -11.66
N SER A 122 16.11 6.22 -12.25
CA SER A 122 15.95 6.15 -13.70
C SER A 122 15.68 7.52 -14.34
N ILE A 123 14.87 8.34 -13.68
CA ILE A 123 14.57 9.73 -14.08
C ILE A 123 15.84 10.58 -14.03
N VAL A 124 16.62 10.48 -12.95
CA VAL A 124 17.88 11.23 -12.79
C VAL A 124 18.89 10.85 -13.87
N PHE A 125 19.02 9.54 -14.16
CA PHE A 125 19.90 9.05 -15.22
C PHE A 125 19.53 9.62 -16.59
N TYR A 126 18.24 9.66 -16.92
CA TYR A 126 17.76 10.24 -18.18
C TYR A 126 18.04 11.75 -18.28
N ILE A 127 17.80 12.50 -17.19
CA ILE A 127 18.03 13.96 -17.16
C ILE A 127 19.53 14.26 -17.31
N SER A 128 20.39 13.51 -16.62
CA SER A 128 21.84 13.71 -16.73
C SER A 128 22.39 13.36 -18.12
N LYS A 129 21.82 12.37 -18.80
CA LYS A 129 22.23 12.08 -20.19
C LYS A 129 21.93 13.27 -21.13
N ASN A 130 20.90 14.05 -20.82
CA ASN A 130 20.44 15.17 -21.66
C ASN A 130 20.93 16.55 -21.18
N SER A 131 21.62 16.62 -20.03
CA SER A 131 22.09 17.86 -19.41
C SER A 131 23.44 17.62 -18.71
N ASN A 132 24.42 18.52 -18.87
CA ASN A 132 25.72 18.47 -18.16
C ASN A 132 25.62 18.75 -16.64
N ALA A 133 24.50 18.42 -16.01
CA ALA A 133 24.28 18.61 -14.58
C ALA A 133 24.88 17.45 -13.78
N ASP A 134 25.36 17.75 -12.57
CA ASP A 134 25.91 16.75 -11.65
C ASP A 134 24.83 15.74 -11.22
N ILE A 135 25.01 14.49 -11.64
CA ILE A 135 24.13 13.34 -11.33
C ILE A 135 23.86 13.23 -9.83
N VAL A 136 24.91 13.40 -9.03
CA VAL A 136 24.84 13.24 -7.57
C VAL A 136 23.92 14.29 -6.96
N PHE A 137 24.05 15.55 -7.38
CA PHE A 137 23.24 16.64 -6.86
C PHE A 137 21.76 16.49 -7.24
N LEU A 138 21.50 16.11 -8.50
CA LEU A 138 20.15 15.90 -9.03
C LEU A 138 19.47 14.69 -8.36
N SER A 139 20.22 13.60 -8.17
CA SER A 139 19.77 12.42 -7.43
C SER A 139 19.38 12.75 -5.99
N LEU A 140 20.21 13.55 -5.32
CA LEU A 140 20.00 13.90 -3.92
C LEU A 140 18.75 14.77 -3.75
N ILE A 141 18.56 15.78 -4.59
CA ILE A 141 17.36 16.63 -4.57
C ILE A 141 16.11 15.80 -4.84
N LEU A 142 16.14 14.96 -5.88
CA LEU A 142 14.95 14.23 -6.31
C LEU A 142 14.57 13.16 -5.28
N THR A 143 15.55 12.41 -4.76
CA THR A 143 15.33 11.40 -3.71
C THR A 143 14.85 12.05 -2.41
N ALA A 144 15.44 13.17 -1.99
CA ALA A 144 15.01 13.91 -0.81
C ALA A 144 13.57 14.44 -0.95
N THR A 145 13.22 14.94 -2.14
CA THR A 145 11.86 15.42 -2.44
C THR A 145 10.85 14.28 -2.38
N VAL A 146 11.16 13.13 -2.99
CA VAL A 146 10.31 11.93 -2.96
C VAL A 146 10.14 11.42 -1.53
N ALA A 147 11.22 11.37 -0.74
CA ALA A 147 11.16 10.97 0.66
C ALA A 147 10.28 11.93 1.49
N ALA A 148 10.51 13.24 1.37
CA ALA A 148 9.72 14.24 2.07
C ALA A 148 8.23 14.18 1.72
N LEU A 149 7.89 14.02 0.43
CA LEU A 149 6.51 13.86 -0.04
C LEU A 149 5.87 12.59 0.48
N THR A 150 6.59 11.47 0.47
CA THR A 150 6.07 10.18 0.95
C THR A 150 5.81 10.21 2.46
N ILE A 151 6.75 10.74 3.24
CA ILE A 151 6.65 10.80 4.70
C ILE A 151 5.54 11.78 5.13
N SER A 152 5.50 12.98 4.56
CA SER A 152 4.46 13.96 4.85
C SER A 152 3.07 13.50 4.39
N GLY A 153 2.99 12.88 3.21
CA GLY A 153 1.77 12.31 2.67
C GLY A 153 1.19 11.21 3.55
N LYS A 154 2.03 10.26 4.03
CA LYS A 154 1.60 9.24 5.00
C LYS A 154 1.15 9.85 6.32
N ALA A 155 1.83 10.89 6.83
CA ALA A 155 1.43 11.55 8.07
C ALA A 155 0.04 12.20 7.98
N ILE A 156 -0.23 12.91 6.89
CA ILE A 156 -1.55 13.50 6.61
C ILE A 156 -2.59 12.39 6.42
N GLY A 157 -2.23 11.34 5.68
CA GLY A 157 -3.07 10.16 5.44
C GLY A 157 -3.49 9.50 6.75
N LYS A 158 -2.57 9.30 7.70
CA LYS A 158 -2.85 8.75 9.03
C LYS A 158 -3.88 9.56 9.80
N TYR A 159 -3.71 10.88 9.84
CA TYR A 159 -4.67 11.76 10.51
C TYR A 159 -6.07 11.61 9.88
N PHE A 160 -6.15 11.57 8.55
CA PHE A 160 -7.40 11.39 7.84
C PHE A 160 -8.02 10.00 8.06
N ALA A 161 -7.18 8.95 8.05
CA ALA A 161 -7.57 7.55 8.26
C ALA A 161 -8.22 7.33 9.62
N ILE A 162 -7.68 7.95 10.67
CA ILE A 162 -8.22 7.84 12.03
C ILE A 162 -9.51 8.65 12.15
N LYS A 163 -9.52 9.90 11.65
CA LYS A 163 -10.69 10.80 11.79
C LYS A 163 -11.92 10.34 10.99
N LYS A 164 -11.70 9.68 9.85
CA LYS A 164 -12.75 9.17 8.95
C LYS A 164 -12.69 7.65 8.78
N SER A 165 -12.23 6.92 9.79
CA SER A 165 -12.07 5.46 9.76
C SER A 165 -13.34 4.74 9.31
N TYR A 166 -14.49 5.16 9.85
CA TYR A 166 -15.80 4.65 9.50
C TYR A 166 -16.13 4.76 7.99
N ASP A 167 -15.98 5.96 7.42
CA ASP A 167 -16.32 6.20 6.00
C ASP A 167 -15.39 5.43 5.08
N ILE A 168 -14.09 5.41 5.41
CA ILE A 168 -13.07 4.72 4.61
C ILE A 168 -13.34 3.21 4.61
N VAL A 169 -13.58 2.60 5.77
CA VAL A 169 -13.87 1.16 5.88
C VAL A 169 -15.22 0.80 5.25
N LYS A 170 -16.21 1.70 5.30
CA LYS A 170 -17.48 1.53 4.59
C LYS A 170 -17.30 1.55 3.07
N ILE A 171 -16.51 2.48 2.54
CA ILE A 171 -16.21 2.55 1.10
C ILE A 171 -15.41 1.32 0.67
N SER A 172 -14.36 0.96 1.41
CA SER A 172 -13.54 -0.23 1.14
C SER A 172 -14.37 -1.51 1.17
N GLY A 173 -15.25 -1.69 2.16
CA GLY A 173 -16.15 -2.84 2.22
C GLY A 173 -17.19 -2.87 1.10
N LYS A 174 -17.67 -1.70 0.64
CA LYS A 174 -18.57 -1.59 -0.51
C LYS A 174 -17.85 -1.97 -1.81
N ILE A 175 -16.63 -1.48 -2.04
CA ILE A 175 -15.80 -1.86 -3.19
C ILE A 175 -15.54 -3.36 -3.16
N LEU A 176 -15.17 -3.90 -2.00
CA LEU A 176 -14.95 -5.33 -1.83
C LEU A 176 -16.22 -6.13 -2.13
N SER A 177 -17.42 -5.61 -1.82
CA SER A 177 -18.69 -6.29 -2.14
C SER A 177 -19.06 -6.33 -3.62
N ILE A 178 -18.43 -5.48 -4.43
CA ILE A 178 -18.59 -5.52 -5.89
C ILE A 178 -17.75 -6.67 -6.46
N PHE A 179 -16.56 -6.89 -5.91
CA PHE A 179 -15.64 -7.96 -6.34
C PHE A 179 -15.96 -9.32 -5.72
N ILE A 180 -16.36 -9.33 -4.45
CA ILE A 180 -16.71 -10.52 -3.68
C ILE A 180 -18.21 -10.45 -3.39
N LYS A 181 -18.98 -11.11 -4.24
CA LYS A 181 -20.41 -11.33 -4.04
C LYS A 181 -20.57 -12.45 -3.02
N THR A 182 -20.61 -12.10 -1.74
CA THR A 182 -21.02 -13.01 -0.65
C THR A 182 -22.45 -12.73 -0.23
#